data_AF-A0A5R8Z7W9-F1
#
_entry.id   AF-A0A5R8Z7W9-F1
#
_cell.length_a   1.000
_cell.length_b   1.000
_cell.length_c   1.000
_cell.angle_alpha   90.00
_cell.angle_beta   90.00
_cell.angle_gamma   90.00
#
_symmetry.space_group_name_H-M   'P 1'
#
loop_
_entity.id
_entity.type
_entity.pdbx_description
1 polymer ?
#
loop_
_entity_poly.entity_id
_entity_poly.type
_entity_poly.pdbx_seq_one_letter_code
_entity_poly.pdbx_strand_id
1 'polypeptide(L)'
;MRRLHLLLGVCLVMLLGGCATSATDPLAPKTAGAVDLKRYQGKWFELARLPMKYQEGCAQSEAHYNLKPDGSVGVLNRCRTLGDEWLRAEGHATAQQPGHTDKLWVEFDNWFTRLVPGVAKGDYWILYVDERYRTAIVGSPDRKYLWILSRTPSMPAWERESLMSKARQQGYDTSRLIWRTPDRDIVARH
;
A
#
# COMPACT_ATOMS: atom_id res chain seq x y z
N MET A 1 -31.34 5.75 -66.60
CA MET A 1 -31.00 7.14 -66.22
C MET A 1 -30.45 7.13 -64.80
N ARG A 2 -29.24 7.73 -64.61
CA ARG A 2 -28.57 8.15 -63.35
C ARG A 2 -28.58 7.15 -62.17
N ARG A 3 -27.55 6.29 -62.02
CA ARG A 3 -26.29 6.59 -61.27
C ARG A 3 -26.54 7.42 -60.01
N LEU A 4 -26.96 6.75 -58.92
CA LEU A 4 -26.91 7.32 -57.58
C LEU A 4 -25.53 6.98 -56.99
N HIS A 5 -24.82 8.03 -56.63
CA HIS A 5 -23.39 8.02 -56.41
C HIS A 5 -23.00 7.27 -55.13
N LEU A 6 -22.07 6.33 -55.32
CA LEU A 6 -21.18 5.73 -54.34
C LEU A 6 -20.54 6.87 -53.49
N LEU A 7 -21.03 7.09 -52.27
CA LEU A 7 -20.36 7.94 -51.30
C LEU A 7 -19.51 7.08 -50.36
N LEU A 8 -18.30 6.84 -50.84
CA LEU A 8 -17.04 6.84 -50.10
C LEU A 8 -17.12 6.36 -48.64
N GLY A 9 -16.84 5.08 -48.45
CA GLY A 9 -16.32 4.57 -47.19
C GLY A 9 -14.95 5.19 -46.91
N VAL A 10 -14.89 6.07 -45.92
CA VAL A 10 -13.65 6.44 -45.26
C VAL A 10 -13.59 5.65 -43.96
N CYS A 11 -13.08 4.43 -44.06
CA CYS A 11 -12.66 3.62 -42.93
C CYS A 11 -11.40 4.29 -42.36
N LEU A 12 -11.57 5.17 -41.37
CA LEU A 12 -10.47 5.74 -40.61
C LEU A 12 -9.91 4.65 -39.68
N VAL A 13 -9.02 3.83 -40.22
CA VAL A 13 -8.21 2.89 -39.43
C VAL A 13 -7.20 3.74 -38.65
N MET A 14 -7.57 4.13 -37.43
CA MET A 14 -6.61 4.62 -36.44
C MET A 14 -5.75 3.43 -36.00
N LEU A 15 -4.63 3.23 -36.69
CA LEU A 15 -3.49 2.46 -36.17
C LEU A 15 -2.89 3.25 -35.00
N LEU A 16 -3.45 3.07 -33.81
CA LEU A 16 -2.75 3.39 -32.58
C LEU A 16 -1.62 2.36 -32.44
N GLY A 17 -0.45 2.73 -32.94
CA GLY A 17 0.80 2.02 -32.68
C GLY A 17 1.02 1.95 -31.17
N GLY A 18 0.78 0.77 -30.61
CA GLY A 18 1.12 0.46 -29.23
C GLY A 18 2.64 0.50 -29.07
N CYS A 19 3.16 1.56 -28.43
CA CYS A 19 4.40 1.45 -27.69
C CYS A 19 4.05 0.98 -26.28
N ALA A 20 3.78 -0.32 -26.13
CA ALA A 20 3.80 -0.97 -24.83
C ALA A 20 5.25 -1.20 -24.40
N THR A 21 5.98 -0.12 -24.16
CA THR A 21 7.20 -0.20 -23.34
C THR A 21 6.73 -0.32 -21.90
N SER A 22 6.56 -1.56 -21.41
CA SER A 22 6.62 -1.83 -19.98
C SER A 22 8.06 -1.60 -19.52
N ALA A 23 8.46 -0.33 -19.47
CA ALA A 23 9.72 0.09 -18.89
C ALA A 23 9.60 -0.17 -17.39
N THR A 24 10.20 -1.27 -16.94
CA THR A 24 10.52 -1.43 -15.53
C THR A 24 11.45 -0.28 -15.18
N ASP A 25 10.94 0.73 -14.48
CA ASP A 25 11.75 1.87 -14.06
C ASP A 25 12.95 1.33 -13.25
N PRO A 26 14.19 1.42 -13.75
CA PRO A 26 15.35 0.85 -13.07
C PRO A 26 15.64 1.55 -11.73
N LEU A 27 15.02 2.71 -11.48
CA LEU A 27 15.10 3.47 -10.25
C LEU A 27 13.94 3.17 -9.29
N ALA A 28 12.99 2.31 -9.66
CA ALA A 28 11.90 1.93 -8.76
C ALA A 28 12.44 1.18 -7.52
N PRO A 29 11.83 1.36 -6.33
CA PRO A 29 12.17 0.58 -5.16
C PRO A 29 12.09 -0.93 -5.43
N LYS A 30 13.06 -1.67 -4.90
CA LYS A 30 13.05 -3.13 -4.94
C LYS A 30 12.04 -3.66 -3.93
N THR A 31 11.33 -4.71 -4.33
CA THR A 31 10.34 -5.39 -3.50
C THR A 31 10.85 -6.74 -3.00
N ALA A 32 10.15 -7.32 -2.02
CA ALA A 32 10.54 -8.58 -1.37
C ALA A 32 10.42 -9.81 -2.30
N GLY A 33 9.82 -9.67 -3.49
CA GLY A 33 9.63 -10.77 -4.43
C GLY A 33 8.48 -11.68 -4.03
N ALA A 34 8.76 -12.97 -3.83
CA ALA A 34 7.71 -13.92 -3.48
C ALA A 34 7.31 -13.79 -2.01
N VAL A 35 6.17 -13.14 -1.74
CA VAL A 35 5.58 -13.04 -0.40
C VAL A 35 4.49 -14.09 -0.23
N ASP A 36 4.64 -14.99 0.72
CA ASP A 36 3.56 -15.86 1.19
C ASP A 36 2.47 -15.04 1.93
N LEU A 37 1.36 -14.75 1.24
CA LEU A 37 0.24 -13.98 1.79
C LEU A 37 -0.47 -14.69 2.95
N LYS A 38 -0.41 -16.03 3.01
CA LYS A 38 -1.00 -16.81 4.11
C LYS A 38 -0.20 -16.62 5.41
N ARG A 39 1.11 -16.42 5.30
CA ARG A 39 1.96 -16.03 6.45
C ARG A 39 1.90 -14.53 6.74
N TYR A 40 1.64 -13.72 5.71
CA TYR A 40 1.52 -12.26 5.82
C TYR A 40 0.21 -11.81 6.47
N GLN A 41 -0.86 -12.60 6.37
CA GLN A 41 -2.16 -12.25 6.95
C GLN A 41 -2.12 -12.05 8.49
N GLY A 42 -3.22 -11.59 9.06
CA GLY A 42 -3.36 -11.30 10.48
C GLY A 42 -3.00 -9.85 10.82
N LYS A 43 -2.78 -9.61 12.11
CA LYS A 43 -2.54 -8.26 12.64
C LYS A 43 -1.09 -7.82 12.49
N TRP A 44 -0.91 -6.57 12.09
CA TRP A 44 0.34 -5.82 12.09
C TRP A 44 0.14 -4.51 12.83
N PHE A 45 1.10 -4.17 13.68
CA PHE A 45 1.22 -2.85 14.28
C PHE A 45 2.01 -1.96 13.34
N GLU A 46 1.50 -0.77 13.06
CA GLU A 46 2.26 0.30 12.43
C GLU A 46 3.16 0.91 13.50
N LEU A 47 4.49 0.73 13.35
CA LEU A 47 5.48 1.29 14.26
C LEU A 47 5.99 2.64 13.80
N ALA A 48 6.05 2.85 12.49
CA ALA A 48 6.35 4.14 11.92
C ALA A 48 5.72 4.30 10.55
N ARG A 49 5.53 5.55 10.14
CA ARG A 49 5.11 5.91 8.78
C ARG A 49 5.62 7.27 8.35
N LEU A 50 5.64 7.51 7.04
CA LEU A 50 5.77 8.87 6.53
C LEU A 50 4.48 9.68 6.77
N PRO A 51 4.57 11.03 6.84
CA PRO A 51 3.41 11.87 7.05
C PRO A 51 2.37 11.72 5.93
N MET A 52 1.11 11.49 6.33
CA MET A 52 -0.01 11.21 5.42
C MET A 52 -1.28 11.89 5.93
N LYS A 53 -1.95 12.67 5.07
CA LYS A 53 -3.17 13.41 5.43
C LYS A 53 -4.28 12.50 5.97
N TYR A 54 -4.46 11.33 5.37
CA TYR A 54 -5.52 10.38 5.73
C TYR A 54 -5.30 9.65 7.07
N GLN A 55 -4.14 9.79 7.69
CA GLN A 55 -3.85 9.26 9.03
C GLN A 55 -3.45 10.38 10.00
N GLU A 56 -3.76 11.65 9.71
CA GLU A 56 -3.57 12.73 10.68
C GLU A 56 -4.37 12.44 11.98
N GLY A 57 -3.78 12.75 13.13
CA GLY A 57 -4.37 12.45 14.44
C GLY A 57 -4.22 11.02 14.94
N CYS A 58 -3.72 10.08 14.12
CA CYS A 58 -3.45 8.72 14.55
C CYS A 58 -2.18 8.60 15.39
N ALA A 59 -2.35 8.17 16.64
CA ALA A 59 -1.25 7.90 17.58
C ALA A 59 -0.76 6.46 17.49
N GLN A 60 -1.70 5.52 17.30
CA GLN A 60 -1.41 4.09 17.27
C GLN A 60 -2.26 3.39 16.18
N SER A 61 -1.63 3.01 15.06
CA SER A 61 -2.34 2.30 13.99
C SER A 61 -2.06 0.80 14.00
N GLU A 62 -3.02 0.04 13.51
CA GLU A 62 -2.95 -1.38 13.25
C GLU A 62 -3.56 -1.69 11.88
N ALA A 63 -2.98 -2.64 11.15
CA ALA A 63 -3.52 -3.18 9.92
C ALA A 63 -3.81 -4.67 10.10
N HIS A 64 -5.02 -5.08 9.76
CA HIS A 64 -5.51 -6.45 9.91
C HIS A 64 -5.79 -6.99 8.51
N TYR A 65 -5.03 -8.01 8.12
CA TYR A 65 -5.12 -8.60 6.79
C TYR A 65 -5.82 -9.96 6.85
N ASN A 66 -6.74 -10.22 5.94
CA ASN A 66 -7.42 -11.51 5.83
C ASN A 66 -7.36 -12.01 4.38
N LEU A 67 -6.59 -13.07 4.13
CA LEU A 67 -6.51 -13.69 2.81
C LEU A 67 -7.84 -14.39 2.47
N LYS A 68 -8.41 -14.07 1.32
CA LYS A 68 -9.66 -14.63 0.83
C LYS A 68 -9.42 -15.81 -0.12
N PRO A 69 -10.41 -16.70 -0.33
CA PRO A 69 -10.28 -17.83 -1.25
C PRO A 69 -9.99 -17.45 -2.71
N ASP A 70 -10.39 -16.24 -3.12
CA ASP A 70 -10.13 -15.70 -4.46
C ASP A 70 -8.71 -15.12 -4.64
N GLY A 71 -7.87 -15.19 -3.59
CA GLY A 71 -6.51 -14.65 -3.59
C GLY A 71 -6.40 -13.17 -3.26
N SER A 72 -7.51 -12.45 -3.12
CA SER A 72 -7.50 -11.06 -2.63
C SER A 72 -7.31 -11.03 -1.10
N VAL A 73 -6.92 -9.87 -0.58
CA VAL A 73 -6.70 -9.67 0.86
C VAL A 73 -7.68 -8.63 1.38
N GLY A 74 -8.54 -8.99 2.32
CA GLY A 74 -9.32 -8.01 3.07
C GLY A 74 -8.40 -7.17 3.96
N VAL A 75 -8.61 -5.86 3.99
CA VAL A 75 -7.80 -4.90 4.75
C VAL A 75 -8.70 -4.16 5.74
N LEU A 76 -8.39 -4.28 7.03
CA LEU A 76 -8.99 -3.44 8.07
C LEU A 76 -7.88 -2.65 8.76
N ASN A 77 -7.87 -1.34 8.52
CA ASN A 77 -7.02 -0.41 9.24
C ASN A 77 -7.78 0.17 10.42
N ARG A 78 -7.16 0.15 11.60
CA ARG A 78 -7.70 0.77 12.81
C ARG A 78 -6.65 1.69 13.40
N CYS A 79 -7.09 2.79 13.96
CA CYS A 79 -6.20 3.77 14.56
C CYS A 79 -6.80 4.28 15.87
N ARG A 80 -5.95 4.38 16.90
CA ARG A 80 -6.26 4.99 18.19
C ARG A 80 -5.69 6.41 18.19
N THR A 81 -6.50 7.40 18.56
CA THR A 81 -6.07 8.79 18.72
C THR A 81 -5.37 8.99 20.07
N LEU A 82 -4.77 10.17 20.29
CA LEU A 82 -4.21 10.53 21.60
C LEU A 82 -5.26 10.59 22.72
N GLY A 83 -6.51 10.94 22.35
CA GLY A 83 -7.67 10.98 23.24
C GLY A 83 -8.37 9.63 23.42
N ASP A 84 -7.73 8.52 23.02
CA ASP A 84 -8.27 7.16 23.17
C ASP A 84 -9.54 6.86 22.33
N GLU A 85 -9.74 7.58 21.24
CA GLU A 85 -10.81 7.28 20.29
C GLU A 85 -10.32 6.31 19.20
N TRP A 86 -11.20 5.42 18.74
CA TRP A 86 -10.89 4.45 17.69
C TRP A 86 -11.53 4.82 16.35
N LEU A 87 -10.68 5.04 15.36
CA LEU A 87 -11.04 5.21 13.96
C LEU A 87 -10.81 3.92 13.18
N ARG A 88 -11.59 3.69 12.11
CA ARG A 88 -11.52 2.48 11.28
C ARG A 88 -11.71 2.78 9.80
N ALA A 89 -11.02 2.02 8.96
CA ALA A 89 -11.19 2.01 7.51
C ALA A 89 -11.07 0.58 6.99
N GLU A 90 -12.03 0.17 6.16
CA GLU A 90 -12.09 -1.16 5.56
C GLU A 90 -11.84 -1.08 4.05
N GLY A 91 -11.32 -2.16 3.48
CA GLY A 91 -11.00 -2.22 2.07
C GLY A 91 -10.49 -3.59 1.66
N HIS A 92 -9.88 -3.64 0.48
CA HIS A 92 -9.30 -4.87 -0.05
C HIS A 92 -8.03 -4.57 -0.86
N ALA A 93 -7.19 -5.59 -0.97
CA ALA A 93 -5.97 -5.56 -1.76
C ALA A 93 -5.96 -6.70 -2.79
N THR A 94 -5.45 -6.42 -3.98
CA THR A 94 -5.31 -7.39 -5.08
C THR A 94 -3.92 -7.29 -5.69
N ALA A 95 -3.38 -8.40 -6.18
CA ALA A 95 -2.09 -8.40 -6.86
C ALA A 95 -2.11 -7.49 -8.09
N GLN A 96 -1.06 -6.69 -8.29
CA GLN A 96 -0.94 -5.86 -9.49
C GLN A 96 -0.68 -6.71 -10.74
N GLN A 97 -0.04 -7.87 -10.57
CA GLN A 97 0.30 -8.79 -11.65
C GLN A 97 0.05 -10.24 -11.20
N PRO A 98 -0.54 -11.10 -12.04
CA PRO A 98 -0.72 -12.51 -11.71
C PRO A 98 0.62 -13.19 -11.35
N GLY A 99 0.62 -14.00 -10.29
CA GLY A 99 1.83 -14.71 -9.83
C GLY A 99 2.79 -13.88 -8.98
N HIS A 100 2.54 -12.57 -8.81
CA HIS A 100 3.32 -11.69 -7.94
C HIS A 100 2.50 -11.26 -6.72
N THR A 101 3.11 -11.24 -5.54
CA THR A 101 2.42 -11.00 -4.26
C THR A 101 3.04 -9.90 -3.41
N ASP A 102 4.11 -9.28 -3.90
CA ASP A 102 4.81 -8.16 -3.28
C ASP A 102 4.32 -6.79 -3.72
N LYS A 103 3.58 -6.71 -4.84
CA LYS A 103 2.96 -5.47 -5.32
C LYS A 103 1.46 -5.65 -5.38
N LEU A 104 0.76 -4.86 -4.58
CA LEU A 104 -0.68 -4.90 -4.46
C LEU A 104 -1.30 -3.53 -4.82
N TRP A 105 -2.50 -3.57 -5.40
CA TRP A 105 -3.43 -2.46 -5.41
C TRP A 105 -4.27 -2.54 -4.15
N VAL A 106 -4.35 -1.45 -3.38
CA VAL A 106 -5.26 -1.33 -2.23
C VAL A 106 -6.37 -0.35 -2.56
N GLU A 107 -7.60 -0.74 -2.28
CA GLU A 107 -8.80 0.08 -2.44
C GLU A 107 -9.57 0.10 -1.12
N PHE A 108 -9.81 1.29 -0.57
CA PHE A 108 -10.61 1.47 0.65
C PHE A 108 -12.06 1.75 0.29
N ASP A 109 -12.96 1.16 1.08
CA ASP A 109 -14.39 1.28 0.92
C ASP A 109 -14.83 2.67 1.37
N ASN A 110 -15.14 3.53 0.41
CA ASN A 110 -15.68 4.87 0.64
C ASN A 110 -16.81 5.14 -0.35
N TRP A 111 -17.56 6.23 -0.13
CA TRP A 111 -18.72 6.56 -0.96
C TRP A 111 -18.35 6.72 -2.45
N PHE A 112 -17.12 7.14 -2.75
CA PHE A 112 -16.64 7.37 -4.11
C PHE A 112 -16.23 6.06 -4.80
N THR A 113 -15.51 5.16 -4.11
CA THR A 113 -15.17 3.82 -4.64
C THR A 113 -16.41 2.95 -4.83
N ARG A 114 -17.46 3.17 -4.03
CA ARG A 114 -18.78 2.55 -4.27
C ARG A 114 -19.48 3.08 -5.52
N LEU A 115 -19.26 4.34 -5.89
CA LEU A 115 -19.86 4.96 -7.06
C LEU A 115 -19.10 4.61 -8.35
N VAL A 116 -17.77 4.54 -8.28
CA VAL A 116 -16.92 4.17 -9.42
C VAL A 116 -15.80 3.20 -8.96
N PRO A 117 -16.08 1.88 -8.98
CA PRO A 117 -15.12 0.87 -8.53
C PRO A 117 -13.82 0.90 -9.34
N GLY A 118 -12.68 0.74 -8.66
CA GLY A 118 -11.38 0.59 -9.31
C GLY A 118 -10.68 1.89 -9.74
N VAL A 119 -11.24 3.06 -9.43
CA VAL A 119 -10.66 4.37 -9.81
C VAL A 119 -9.68 4.90 -8.76
N ALA A 120 -9.88 4.55 -7.48
CA ALA A 120 -9.01 5.00 -6.39
C ALA A 120 -8.21 3.83 -5.81
N LYS A 121 -7.13 3.46 -6.51
CA LYS A 121 -6.19 2.42 -6.06
C LYS A 121 -4.91 3.06 -5.53
N GLY A 122 -4.48 2.64 -4.35
CA GLY A 122 -3.18 2.95 -3.78
C GLY A 122 -2.16 1.85 -4.07
N ASP A 123 -0.90 2.23 -4.27
CA ASP A 123 0.21 1.29 -4.30
C ASP A 123 0.52 0.78 -2.88
N TYR A 124 0.58 -0.54 -2.75
CA TYR A 124 1.08 -1.21 -1.55
C TYR A 124 2.18 -2.18 -1.99
N TRP A 125 3.43 -1.73 -1.90
CA TRP A 125 4.59 -2.52 -2.28
C TRP A 125 5.30 -3.01 -1.03
N ILE A 126 5.36 -4.33 -0.85
CA ILE A 126 6.12 -4.96 0.22
C ILE A 126 7.60 -4.92 -0.18
N LEU A 127 8.31 -3.96 0.39
CA LEU A 127 9.72 -3.70 0.11
C LEU A 127 10.63 -4.71 0.81
N TYR A 128 10.20 -5.16 1.99
CA TYR A 128 10.89 -6.12 2.82
C TYR A 128 9.89 -6.83 3.72
N VAL A 129 10.12 -8.12 3.95
CA VAL A 129 9.53 -8.89 5.04
C VAL A 129 10.59 -9.86 5.54
N ASP A 130 10.73 -10.03 6.85
CA ASP A 130 11.68 -10.99 7.39
C ASP A 130 11.19 -12.44 7.20
N GLU A 131 12.09 -13.40 7.29
CA GLU A 131 11.80 -14.83 7.06
C GLU A 131 10.71 -15.38 7.98
N ARG A 132 10.54 -14.77 9.17
CA ARG A 132 9.55 -15.17 10.18
C ARG A 132 8.26 -14.35 10.12
N TYR A 133 8.14 -13.38 9.21
CA TYR A 133 6.96 -12.52 9.05
C TYR A 133 6.62 -11.75 10.33
N ARG A 134 7.64 -11.34 11.07
CA ARG A 134 7.62 -10.52 12.29
C ARG A 134 7.74 -9.04 11.99
N THR A 135 8.47 -8.65 10.96
CA THR A 135 8.64 -7.24 10.54
C THR A 135 8.53 -7.10 9.03
N ALA A 136 7.99 -5.97 8.59
CA ALA A 136 7.86 -5.65 7.19
C ALA A 136 8.06 -4.15 6.94
N ILE A 137 8.51 -3.82 5.73
CA ILE A 137 8.56 -2.46 5.21
C ILE A 137 7.67 -2.42 3.99
N VAL A 138 6.72 -1.49 3.97
CA VAL A 138 5.80 -1.29 2.87
C VAL A 138 5.91 0.14 2.39
N GLY A 139 5.81 0.38 1.08
CA GLY A 139 5.79 1.75 0.56
C GLY A 139 5.14 1.87 -0.81
N SER A 140 5.26 3.07 -1.38
CA SER A 140 4.85 3.39 -2.75
C SER A 140 6.06 3.61 -3.67
N PRO A 141 5.94 3.38 -4.99
CA PRO A 141 7.04 3.57 -5.93
C PRO A 141 7.57 5.01 -6.00
N ASP A 142 6.70 5.99 -5.77
CA ASP A 142 7.04 7.42 -5.75
C ASP A 142 7.70 7.89 -4.43
N ARG A 143 7.91 6.98 -3.48
CA ARG A 143 8.55 7.20 -2.17
C ARG A 143 7.82 8.17 -1.24
N LYS A 144 6.58 8.55 -1.56
CA LYS A 144 5.78 9.44 -0.70
C LYS A 144 5.16 8.70 0.48
N TYR A 145 4.97 7.39 0.35
CA TYR A 145 4.34 6.55 1.35
C TYR A 145 5.29 5.45 1.81
N LEU A 146 5.42 5.31 3.13
CA LEU A 146 6.22 4.26 3.78
C LEU A 146 5.55 3.90 5.10
N TRP A 147 5.56 2.61 5.43
CA TRP A 147 5.17 2.06 6.71
C TRP A 147 6.21 1.04 7.17
N ILE A 148 6.55 1.08 8.46
CA ILE A 148 7.28 0.04 9.16
C ILE A 148 6.28 -0.73 10.00
N LEU A 149 6.11 -2.01 9.70
CA LEU A 149 5.13 -2.90 10.32
C LEU A 149 5.83 -3.93 11.21
N SER A 150 5.19 -4.28 12.32
CA SER A 150 5.65 -5.33 13.22
C SER A 150 4.49 -6.18 13.76
N ARG A 151 4.77 -7.43 14.11
CA ARG A 151 3.82 -8.29 14.86
C ARG A 151 3.74 -7.93 16.34
N THR A 152 4.64 -7.08 16.85
CA THR A 152 4.63 -6.54 18.23
C THR A 152 4.53 -5.02 18.21
N PRO A 153 3.94 -4.39 19.24
CA PRO A 153 3.74 -2.94 19.27
C PRO A 153 5.03 -2.15 19.54
N SER A 154 6.14 -2.83 19.83
CA SER A 154 7.46 -2.25 20.04
C SER A 154 8.55 -3.19 19.50
N MET A 155 9.75 -2.62 19.32
CA MET A 155 10.96 -3.33 18.89
C MET A 155 12.20 -2.63 19.46
N PRO A 156 13.32 -3.36 19.64
CA PRO A 156 14.57 -2.77 20.10
C PRO A 156 15.17 -1.78 19.08
N ALA A 157 15.99 -0.85 19.57
CA ALA A 157 16.54 0.24 18.76
C ALA A 157 17.43 -0.24 17.59
N TRP A 158 18.16 -1.35 17.76
CA TRP A 158 18.99 -1.91 16.70
C TRP A 158 18.15 -2.44 15.53
N GLU A 159 17.00 -3.05 15.81
CA GLU A 159 16.10 -3.57 14.79
C GLU A 159 15.42 -2.42 14.05
N ARG A 160 15.04 -1.38 14.80
CA ARG A 160 14.52 -0.13 14.25
C ARG A 160 15.48 0.49 13.23
N GLU A 161 16.75 0.66 13.59
CA GLU A 161 17.73 1.24 12.66
C GLU A 161 18.03 0.32 11.47
N SER A 162 18.02 -1.00 11.67
CA SER A 162 18.14 -1.94 10.55
C SER A 162 17.03 -1.72 9.51
N LEU A 163 15.78 -1.57 9.95
CA LEU A 163 14.64 -1.31 9.06
C LEU A 163 14.71 0.08 8.42
N MET A 164 15.10 1.11 9.17
CA MET A 164 15.30 2.47 8.63
C MET A 164 16.41 2.50 7.59
N SER A 165 17.54 1.83 7.83
CA SER A 165 18.63 1.72 6.86
C SER A 165 18.17 1.05 5.57
N LYS A 166 17.39 -0.04 5.64
CA LYS A 166 16.80 -0.69 4.46
C LYS A 166 15.91 0.28 3.67
N ALA A 167 15.04 1.04 4.36
CA ALA A 167 14.20 2.03 3.69
C ALA A 167 15.02 3.17 3.05
N ARG A 168 16.04 3.69 3.73
CA ARG A 168 16.96 4.71 3.19
C ARG A 168 17.69 4.23 1.94
N GLN A 169 18.14 2.98 1.91
CA GLN A 169 18.79 2.38 0.74
C GLN A 169 17.86 2.31 -0.49
N GLN A 170 16.54 2.31 -0.29
CA GLN A 170 15.54 2.38 -1.37
C GLN A 170 15.17 3.83 -1.75
N GLY A 171 15.73 4.84 -1.07
CA GLY A 171 15.53 6.26 -1.34
C GLY A 171 14.40 6.93 -0.55
N TYR A 172 13.87 6.29 0.49
CA TYR A 172 12.87 6.92 1.37
C TYR A 172 13.54 7.85 2.38
N ASP A 173 12.94 9.02 2.61
CA ASP A 173 13.41 9.98 3.61
C ASP A 173 12.94 9.59 5.03
N THR A 174 13.73 8.75 5.69
CA THR A 174 13.38 8.25 7.04
C THR A 174 13.51 9.30 8.14
N SER A 175 14.06 10.48 7.86
CA SER A 175 14.16 11.56 8.86
C SER A 175 12.79 12.13 9.25
N ARG A 176 11.79 11.93 8.38
CA ARG A 176 10.42 12.41 8.54
C ARG A 176 9.48 11.38 9.17
N LEU A 177 9.99 10.22 9.59
CA LEU A 177 9.16 9.16 10.15
C LEU A 177 8.46 9.63 11.43
N ILE A 178 7.15 9.44 11.43
CA ILE A 178 6.32 9.57 12.63
C ILE A 178 6.26 8.18 13.27
N TRP A 179 6.68 8.09 14.54
CA TRP A 179 6.69 6.85 15.30
C TRP A 179 5.40 6.64 16.08
N ARG A 180 5.02 5.38 16.25
CA ARG A 180 3.93 4.94 17.11
C ARG A 180 4.12 5.49 18.53
N THR A 181 3.08 6.12 19.05
CA THR A 181 3.05 6.64 20.41
C THR A 181 3.10 5.47 21.43
N PRO A 182 3.99 5.54 22.44
CA PRO A 182 4.00 4.57 23.55
C PRO A 182 2.67 4.51 24.29
N ASP A 183 2.30 3.33 24.79
CA ASP A 183 1.00 3.12 25.46
C ASP A 183 0.78 4.07 26.65
N ARG A 184 1.84 4.40 27.40
CA ARG A 184 1.81 5.33 28.53
C ARG A 184 1.45 6.78 28.18
N ASP A 185 1.57 7.14 26.90
CA ASP A 185 1.33 8.51 26.44
C ASP A 185 -0.08 8.67 25.83
N ILE A 186 -0.86 7.59 25.75
CA ILE A 186 -2.29 7.62 25.42
C ILE A 186 -3.06 7.99 26.69
N VAL A 187 -4.01 8.93 26.61
CA VAL A 187 -4.76 9.53 27.75
C VAL A 187 -3.98 10.52 28.63
N ALA A 188 -2.64 10.53 28.62
CA ALA A 188 -1.84 11.41 29.48
C ALA A 188 -1.83 12.92 29.11
N ARG A 189 -2.66 13.37 28.15
CA ARG A 189 -2.69 14.75 27.64
C ARG A 189 -3.92 15.56 28.06
N HIS A 190 -4.55 15.21 29.18
CA HIS A 190 -5.58 16.03 29.82
C HIS A 190 -5.00 16.83 30.98
#